data_AF-S4XPK4-F1
#
_entry.id   AF-S4XPK4-F1
#
_cell.length_a   1.000
_cell.length_b   1.000
_cell.length_c   1.000
_cell.angle_alpha   90.00
_cell.angle_beta   90.00
_cell.angle_gamma   90.00
#
_symmetry.space_group_name_H-M   'P 1'
#
loop_
_entity.id
_entity.type
_entity.pdbx_description
1 polymer ?
#
loop_
_entity_poly.entity_id
_entity_poly.type
_entity_poly.pdbx_seq_one_letter_code
_entity_poly.pdbx_strand_id
1 'polypeptide(L)'
;MVQVVNYAGALAGPRVAQSLGAGPSREELLALLDRFIALNGDGSRVTIGDGRPIHEVTAHARTLRALCDTWTPSPEVPVAIQRAARSLLAAFGIPEPREGWDELDPPPEEPPELEDPDSRPLPTGAELAARPHPFHFGVALQWCCYLASPRMVAKIPPADLRLPALGHLDDMLALFRTARSKNAEGRAYFATLINRLETLRALCEAWDGSEAPPARVQEVARAVHMQLQHASDPREYDELDEDVDPVYLTIPKGRSA
;
A
#
# COMPACT_ATOMS: atom_id res chain seq x y z
N MET A 1 3.87 -1.54 5.08
CA MET A 1 5.29 -1.51 4.66
C MET A 1 5.58 -0.36 3.70
N VAL A 2 4.93 -0.31 2.54
CA VAL A 2 5.15 0.72 1.49
C VAL A 2 5.10 2.17 1.99
N GLN A 3 4.15 2.52 2.88
CA GLN A 3 4.08 3.90 3.40
C GLN A 3 5.27 4.29 4.28
N VAL A 4 5.73 3.39 5.15
CA VAL A 4 6.90 3.64 6.01
C VAL A 4 8.12 3.87 5.14
N VAL A 5 8.26 3.08 4.06
CA VAL A 5 9.31 3.26 3.06
C VAL A 5 9.19 4.61 2.36
N ASN A 6 8.01 4.98 1.87
CA ASN A 6 7.82 6.26 1.17
C ASN A 6 8.13 7.47 2.09
N TYR A 7 7.68 7.43 3.33
CA TYR A 7 7.99 8.51 4.29
C TYR A 7 9.44 8.50 4.73
N ALA A 8 10.04 7.34 4.93
CA ALA A 8 11.48 7.27 5.19
C ALA A 8 12.26 7.82 3.99
N GLY A 9 11.84 7.56 2.75
CA GLY A 9 12.42 8.15 1.53
C GLY A 9 12.34 9.67 1.53
N ALA A 10 11.17 10.22 1.82
CA ALA A 10 10.96 11.66 1.96
C ALA A 10 11.85 12.29 3.05
N LEU A 11 11.95 11.64 4.22
CA LEU A 11 12.78 12.13 5.33
C LEU A 11 14.28 11.93 5.08
N ALA A 12 14.66 10.95 4.26
CA ALA A 12 16.05 10.66 3.93
C ALA A 12 16.66 11.69 2.97
N GLY A 13 15.86 12.23 2.04
CA GLY A 13 16.28 13.22 1.05
C GLY A 13 15.82 14.64 1.40
N PRO A 14 16.72 15.56 1.80
CA PRO A 14 16.33 16.92 2.18
C PRO A 14 15.60 17.70 1.07
N ARG A 15 15.99 17.53 -0.20
CA ARG A 15 15.30 18.18 -1.34
C ARG A 15 13.90 17.61 -1.55
N VAL A 16 13.73 16.30 -1.37
CA VAL A 16 12.42 15.64 -1.43
C VAL A 16 11.51 16.18 -0.32
N ALA A 17 12.00 16.26 0.91
CA ALA A 17 11.25 16.84 2.03
C ALA A 17 10.82 18.30 1.77
N GLN A 18 11.70 19.11 1.18
CA GLN A 18 11.40 20.51 0.84
C GLN A 18 10.33 20.65 -0.25
N SER A 19 10.26 19.69 -1.18
CA SER A 19 9.24 19.67 -2.24
C SER A 19 7.85 19.22 -1.76
N LEU A 20 7.77 18.54 -0.62
CA LEU A 20 6.52 18.02 -0.06
C LEU A 20 5.77 19.17 0.62
N GLY A 21 5.03 19.96 -0.16
CA GLY A 21 4.33 21.16 0.32
C GLY A 21 3.51 20.94 1.60
N ALA A 22 2.66 19.90 1.64
CA ALA A 22 1.94 19.48 2.84
C ALA A 22 2.40 18.07 3.28
N GLY A 23 3.47 18.03 4.08
CA GLY A 23 3.90 16.80 4.74
C GLY A 23 2.86 16.26 5.75
N PRO A 24 2.99 14.99 6.18
CA PRO A 24 2.12 14.43 7.21
C PRO A 24 2.29 15.19 8.53
N SER A 25 1.23 15.28 9.32
CA SER A 25 1.35 15.74 10.70
C SER A 25 2.27 14.82 11.51
N ARG A 26 2.80 15.35 12.62
CA ARG A 26 3.65 14.57 13.52
C ARG A 26 2.90 13.35 14.04
N GLU A 27 1.64 13.53 14.40
CA GLU A 27 0.75 12.51 14.92
C GLU A 27 0.53 11.38 13.90
N GLU A 28 0.36 11.71 12.61
CA GLU A 28 0.25 10.71 11.54
C GLU A 28 1.55 9.94 11.33
N LEU A 29 2.69 10.63 11.36
CA LEU A 29 4.00 10.00 11.21
C LEU A 29 4.30 9.04 12.38
N LEU A 30 4.02 9.46 13.62
CA LEU A 30 4.19 8.63 14.80
C LEU A 30 3.23 7.43 14.78
N ALA A 31 1.96 7.63 14.46
CA ALA A 31 0.98 6.55 14.37
C ALA A 31 1.36 5.51 13.31
N LEU A 32 1.95 5.95 12.19
CA LEU A 32 2.46 5.06 11.16
C LEU A 32 3.64 4.20 11.66
N LEU A 33 4.60 4.82 12.34
CA LEU A 33 5.78 4.13 12.87
C LEU A 33 5.39 3.18 14.01
N ASP A 34 4.54 3.61 14.95
CA ASP A 34 4.05 2.79 16.06
C ASP A 34 3.30 1.55 15.53
N ARG A 35 2.46 1.71 14.50
CA ARG A 35 1.78 0.60 13.84
C ARG A 35 2.75 -0.36 13.17
N PHE A 36 3.76 0.16 12.46
CA PHE A 36 4.78 -0.68 11.85
C PHE A 36 5.54 -1.50 12.89
N ILE A 37 5.96 -0.87 13.99
CA ILE A 37 6.66 -1.53 15.10
C ILE A 37 5.78 -2.61 15.74
N ALA A 38 4.49 -2.32 15.97
CA ALA A 38 3.56 -3.27 16.58
C ALA A 38 3.33 -4.52 15.71
N LEU A 39 3.21 -4.35 14.40
CA LEU A 39 2.96 -5.47 13.46
C LEU A 39 4.22 -6.32 13.20
N ASN A 40 5.40 -5.71 13.29
CA ASN A 40 6.65 -6.32 12.83
C ASN A 40 7.66 -6.57 13.96
N GLY A 41 7.26 -6.35 15.21
CA GLY A 41 8.13 -6.46 16.39
C GLY A 41 8.53 -7.89 16.74
N ASP A 42 9.04 -8.06 17.95
CA ASP A 42 9.56 -9.32 18.47
C ASP A 42 8.47 -10.42 18.40
N GLY A 43 8.69 -11.45 17.57
CA GLY A 43 7.72 -12.51 17.29
C GLY A 43 7.08 -12.45 15.90
N SER A 44 7.31 -11.40 15.12
CA SER A 44 6.88 -11.35 13.71
C SER A 44 7.60 -12.42 12.89
N ARG A 45 6.83 -13.16 12.08
CA ARG A 45 7.33 -14.18 11.15
C ARG A 45 7.53 -13.62 9.73
N VAL A 46 7.23 -12.35 9.53
CA VAL A 46 7.38 -11.69 8.23
C VAL A 46 8.86 -11.55 7.89
N THR A 47 9.19 -11.84 6.64
CA THR A 47 10.54 -11.65 6.09
C THR A 47 10.52 -10.52 5.07
N ILE A 48 11.65 -9.83 4.92
CA ILE A 48 11.87 -8.89 3.81
C ILE A 48 12.41 -9.64 2.58
N GLY A 49 12.48 -8.98 1.43
CA GLY A 49 12.71 -9.63 0.12
C GLY A 49 13.99 -10.47 -0.03
N ASP A 50 14.96 -10.34 0.89
CA ASP A 50 16.17 -11.17 0.94
C ASP A 50 16.11 -12.32 1.98
N GLY A 51 14.92 -12.57 2.54
CA GLY A 51 14.67 -13.64 3.51
C GLY A 51 15.01 -13.28 4.96
N ARG A 52 15.55 -12.09 5.24
CA ARG A 52 15.83 -11.67 6.62
C ARG A 52 14.54 -11.40 7.40
N PRO A 53 14.50 -11.66 8.72
CA PRO A 53 13.34 -11.35 9.55
C PRO A 53 13.07 -9.85 9.65
N ILE A 54 11.81 -9.45 9.52
CA ILE A 54 11.42 -8.03 9.55
C ILE A 54 11.64 -7.35 10.90
N HIS A 55 11.72 -8.13 12.00
CA HIS A 55 11.92 -7.57 13.34
C HIS A 55 13.28 -6.86 13.46
N GLU A 56 14.28 -7.24 12.66
CA GLU A 56 15.56 -6.52 12.56
C GLU A 56 15.37 -5.08 12.05
N VAL A 57 14.41 -4.88 11.15
CA VAL A 57 14.05 -3.55 10.61
C VAL A 57 13.35 -2.69 11.68
N THR A 58 12.63 -3.31 12.62
CA THR A 58 11.87 -2.55 13.64
C THR A 58 12.74 -1.79 14.63
N ALA A 59 13.99 -2.22 14.86
CA ALA A 59 14.93 -1.45 15.67
C ALA A 59 15.23 -0.07 15.06
N HIS A 60 15.38 -0.01 13.73
CA HIS A 60 15.57 1.23 12.99
C HIS A 60 14.31 2.10 13.02
N ALA A 61 13.12 1.49 12.91
CA ALA A 61 11.86 2.22 13.02
C ALA A 61 11.64 2.81 14.41
N ARG A 62 11.99 2.09 15.49
CA ARG A 62 11.95 2.62 16.88
C ARG A 62 12.86 3.85 17.04
N THR A 63 14.05 3.79 16.46
CA THR A 63 15.01 4.91 16.46
C THR A 63 14.43 6.13 15.74
N LEU A 64 13.91 5.95 14.53
CA LEU A 64 13.28 7.02 13.77
C LEU A 64 12.08 7.62 14.52
N ARG A 65 11.23 6.76 15.09
CA ARG A 65 10.06 7.17 15.89
C ARG A 65 10.45 8.06 17.06
N ALA A 66 11.48 7.67 17.82
CA ALA A 66 11.96 8.45 18.97
C ALA A 66 12.43 9.85 18.58
N LEU A 67 13.10 9.98 17.43
CA LEU A 67 13.54 11.28 16.92
C LEU A 67 12.36 12.13 16.45
N CYS A 68 11.41 11.54 15.73
CA CYS A 68 10.21 12.21 15.24
C CYS A 68 9.30 12.71 16.37
N ASP A 69 9.29 12.05 17.53
CA ASP A 69 8.46 12.42 18.69
C ASP A 69 8.76 13.85 19.20
N THR A 70 10.04 14.22 19.14
CA THR A 70 10.53 15.53 19.58
C THR A 70 10.58 16.58 18.49
N TRP A 71 10.34 16.19 17.24
CA TRP A 71 10.44 17.06 16.07
C TRP A 71 9.07 17.55 15.63
N THR A 72 8.99 18.82 15.26
CA THR A 72 7.81 19.39 14.59
C THR A 72 8.04 19.34 13.08
N PRO A 73 7.22 18.58 12.30
CA PRO A 73 7.41 18.43 10.87
C PRO A 73 7.56 19.77 10.16
N SER A 74 8.63 19.88 9.37
CA SER A 74 8.97 21.05 8.59
C SER A 74 9.75 20.62 7.33
N PRO A 75 9.86 21.49 6.31
CA PRO A 75 10.72 21.26 5.13
C PRO A 75 12.18 20.99 5.49
N GLU A 76 12.64 21.53 6.63
CA GLU A 76 14.00 21.38 7.14
C GLU A 76 14.07 20.18 8.09
N VAL A 77 14.22 18.99 7.52
CA VAL A 77 14.35 17.75 8.30
C VAL A 77 15.70 17.73 9.05
N PRO A 78 15.72 17.53 10.38
CA PRO A 78 16.96 17.41 11.14
C PRO A 78 17.87 16.29 10.65
N VAL A 79 19.18 16.51 10.59
CA VAL A 79 20.17 15.53 10.12
C VAL A 79 20.06 14.18 10.83
N ALA A 80 19.75 14.17 12.13
CA ALA A 80 19.54 12.93 12.88
C ALA A 80 18.36 12.11 12.34
N ILE A 81 17.25 12.77 11.98
CA ILE A 81 16.08 12.14 11.38
C ILE A 81 16.41 11.64 9.98
N GLN A 82 17.11 12.44 9.16
CA GLN A 82 17.53 12.01 7.83
C GLN A 82 18.38 10.74 7.88
N ARG A 83 19.39 10.69 8.78
CA ARG A 83 20.24 9.51 8.97
C ARG A 83 19.45 8.30 9.43
N ALA A 84 18.56 8.46 10.41
CA ALA A 84 17.72 7.36 10.89
C ALA A 84 16.79 6.83 9.78
N ALA A 85 16.23 7.72 8.96
CA ALA A 85 15.42 7.34 7.81
C ALA A 85 16.22 6.57 6.75
N ARG A 86 17.44 7.02 6.41
CA ARG A 86 18.37 6.29 5.52
C ARG A 86 18.72 4.91 6.07
N SER A 87 19.00 4.80 7.37
CA SER A 87 19.26 3.50 8.00
C SER A 87 18.05 2.56 7.95
N LEU A 88 16.84 3.10 8.15
CA LEU A 88 15.61 2.33 8.01
C LEU A 88 15.42 1.82 6.57
N LEU A 89 15.63 2.66 5.56
CA LEU A 89 15.57 2.27 4.14
C LEU A 89 16.61 1.20 3.78
N ALA A 90 17.84 1.36 4.24
CA ALA A 90 18.90 0.36 4.05
C ALA A 90 18.53 -0.97 4.70
N ALA A 91 17.90 -0.96 5.88
CA ALA A 91 17.40 -2.17 6.52
C ALA A 91 16.30 -2.86 5.70
N PHE A 92 15.46 -2.10 4.98
CA PHE A 92 14.53 -2.62 3.98
C PHE A 92 15.20 -3.12 2.69
N GLY A 93 16.53 -3.04 2.57
CA GLY A 93 17.26 -3.41 1.35
C GLY A 93 17.20 -2.35 0.24
N ILE A 94 16.78 -1.13 0.57
CA ILE A 94 16.71 -0.01 -0.38
C ILE A 94 18.08 0.69 -0.35
N PRO A 95 18.88 0.59 -1.42
CA PRO A 95 20.21 1.18 -1.44
C PRO A 95 20.14 2.70 -1.52
N GLU A 96 21.25 3.35 -1.19
CA GLU A 96 21.44 4.76 -1.48
C GLU A 96 21.38 5.00 -3.01
N PRO A 97 20.68 6.07 -3.47
CA PRO A 97 20.71 6.48 -4.86
C PRO A 97 22.14 6.75 -5.35
N ARG A 98 22.38 6.64 -6.66
CA ARG A 98 23.73 6.80 -7.23
C ARG A 98 24.29 8.21 -7.03
N GLU A 99 23.41 9.19 -7.06
CA GLU A 99 23.62 10.61 -6.81
C GLU A 99 23.76 10.92 -5.30
N GLY A 100 23.36 9.99 -4.43
CA GLY A 100 23.28 10.18 -2.99
C GLY A 100 21.95 10.80 -2.56
N TRP A 101 21.59 10.62 -1.29
CA TRP A 101 20.33 11.11 -0.75
C TRP A 101 20.20 12.65 -0.76
N ASP A 102 21.33 13.36 -0.65
CA ASP A 102 21.36 14.82 -0.56
C ASP A 102 21.14 15.50 -1.93
N GLU A 103 21.50 14.81 -3.02
CA GLU A 103 21.31 15.25 -4.41
C GLU A 103 20.09 14.62 -5.07
N LEU A 104 19.34 13.78 -4.33
CA LEU A 104 18.12 13.17 -4.82
C LEU A 104 17.09 14.28 -5.09
N ASP A 105 16.92 14.61 -6.36
CA ASP A 105 15.94 15.60 -6.77
C ASP A 105 14.53 15.07 -6.51
N PRO A 106 13.59 15.95 -6.11
CA PRO A 106 12.20 15.57 -6.10
C PRO A 106 11.79 15.15 -7.52
N PRO A 107 10.83 14.22 -7.65
CA PRO A 107 10.29 13.89 -8.97
C PRO A 107 9.87 15.19 -9.67
N PRO A 108 10.22 15.36 -10.97
CA PRO A 108 10.10 16.64 -11.66
C PRO A 108 8.68 17.21 -11.52
N GLU A 109 8.61 18.48 -11.08
CA GLU A 109 7.36 19.22 -10.98
C GLU A 109 6.75 19.30 -12.38
N GLU A 110 5.60 18.65 -12.56
CA GLU A 110 5.03 18.51 -13.89
C GLU A 110 4.61 19.89 -14.42
N PRO A 111 4.95 20.26 -15.67
CA PRO A 111 4.55 21.53 -16.26
C PRO A 111 3.01 21.69 -16.23
N PRO A 112 2.51 22.94 -16.17
CA PRO A 112 1.07 23.21 -16.15
C PRO A 112 0.38 22.52 -17.32
N GLU A 113 -0.67 21.77 -17.00
CA GLU A 113 -1.38 20.84 -17.89
C GLU A 113 -1.79 21.52 -19.21
N LEU A 114 -1.28 20.99 -20.33
CA LEU A 114 -2.05 20.99 -21.57
C LEU A 114 -3.25 20.05 -21.35
N GLU A 115 -4.45 20.50 -21.73
CA GLU A 115 -5.77 19.83 -21.59
C GLU A 115 -5.69 18.37 -21.14
N ASP A 116 -6.24 18.06 -19.95
CA ASP A 116 -6.29 16.69 -19.42
C ASP A 116 -6.88 15.74 -20.49
N PRO A 117 -6.08 14.82 -21.05
CA PRO A 117 -6.56 13.86 -22.04
C PRO A 117 -7.48 12.79 -21.39
N ASP A 118 -7.67 12.84 -20.07
CA ASP A 118 -8.65 12.06 -19.33
C ASP A 118 -10.01 12.79 -19.32
N SER A 119 -10.99 12.24 -20.05
CA SER A 119 -12.34 12.81 -20.11
C SER A 119 -13.14 12.63 -18.81
N ARG A 120 -12.56 11.99 -17.78
CA ARG A 120 -13.22 11.80 -16.49
C ARG A 120 -13.21 13.11 -15.70
N PRO A 121 -14.30 13.45 -14.98
CA PRO A 121 -14.32 14.61 -14.10
C PRO A 121 -13.14 14.59 -13.13
N LEU A 122 -12.56 15.75 -12.83
CA LEU A 122 -11.53 15.87 -11.79
C LEU A 122 -12.10 15.37 -10.45
N PRO A 123 -11.31 14.65 -9.63
CA PRO A 123 -11.74 14.27 -8.30
C PRO A 123 -12.07 15.51 -7.47
N THR A 124 -13.20 15.46 -6.78
CA THR A 124 -13.58 16.47 -5.80
C THR A 124 -12.64 16.43 -4.59
N GLY A 125 -12.53 17.55 -3.86
CA GLY A 125 -11.77 17.59 -2.60
C GLY A 125 -12.26 16.57 -1.57
N ALA A 126 -13.56 16.26 -1.57
CA ALA A 126 -14.14 15.21 -0.72
C ALA A 126 -13.65 13.81 -1.11
N GLU A 127 -13.58 13.48 -2.39
CA GLU A 127 -13.07 12.19 -2.87
C GLU A 127 -11.58 12.01 -2.56
N LEU A 128 -10.79 13.08 -2.65
CA LEU A 128 -9.38 13.05 -2.27
C LEU A 128 -9.20 12.87 -0.77
N ALA A 129 -9.98 13.57 0.05
CA ALA A 129 -9.96 13.44 1.51
C ALA A 129 -10.48 12.07 1.99
N ALA A 130 -11.36 11.44 1.22
CA ALA A 130 -11.90 10.11 1.50
C ALA A 130 -10.99 8.97 1.01
N ARG A 131 -9.82 9.26 0.41
CA ARG A 131 -8.89 8.22 -0.02
C ARG A 131 -8.51 7.33 1.16
N PRO A 132 -8.54 6.00 0.98
CA PRO A 132 -8.13 5.09 2.04
C PRO A 132 -6.65 5.27 2.33
N HIS A 133 -6.31 5.07 3.60
CA HIS A 133 -4.92 5.07 4.03
C HIS A 133 -4.17 3.97 3.27
N PRO A 134 -2.99 4.22 2.68
CA PRO A 134 -2.30 3.20 1.88
C PRO A 134 -1.92 1.89 2.62
N PHE A 135 -2.01 1.85 3.96
CA PHE A 135 -2.03 0.59 4.71
C PHE A 135 -3.21 -0.30 4.29
N HIS A 136 -4.42 0.27 4.20
CA HIS A 136 -5.60 -0.46 3.76
C HIS A 136 -5.45 -0.97 2.33
N PHE A 137 -4.77 -0.22 1.46
CA PHE A 137 -4.40 -0.71 0.14
C PHE A 137 -3.50 -1.95 0.21
N GLY A 138 -2.46 -1.94 1.05
CA GLY A 138 -1.59 -3.11 1.23
C GLY A 138 -2.35 -4.34 1.78
N VAL A 139 -3.26 -4.12 2.73
CA VAL A 139 -4.11 -5.18 3.28
C VAL A 139 -5.07 -5.72 2.21
N ALA A 140 -5.72 -4.84 1.46
CA ALA A 140 -6.64 -5.19 0.37
C ALA A 140 -5.94 -5.94 -0.78
N LEU A 141 -4.69 -5.56 -1.08
CA LEU A 141 -3.86 -6.24 -2.08
C LEU A 141 -3.51 -7.66 -1.64
N GLN A 142 -3.07 -7.85 -0.40
CA GLN A 142 -2.78 -9.19 0.13
C GLN A 142 -4.04 -10.05 0.24
N TRP A 143 -5.18 -9.46 0.64
CA TRP A 143 -6.47 -10.15 0.62
C TRP A 143 -6.84 -10.64 -0.79
N CYS A 144 -6.64 -9.82 -1.82
CA CYS A 144 -6.81 -10.25 -3.22
C CYS A 144 -5.88 -11.42 -3.59
N CYS A 145 -4.65 -11.44 -3.07
CA CYS A 145 -3.71 -12.55 -3.25
C CYS A 145 -4.26 -13.86 -2.65
N TYR A 146 -4.81 -13.80 -1.43
CA TYR A 146 -5.44 -14.96 -0.79
C TYR A 146 -6.63 -15.47 -1.59
N LEU A 147 -7.48 -14.57 -2.07
CA LEU A 147 -8.62 -14.92 -2.89
C LEU A 147 -8.23 -15.50 -4.26
N ALA A 148 -7.05 -15.15 -4.79
CA ALA A 148 -6.53 -15.64 -6.07
C ALA A 148 -5.90 -17.04 -5.99
N SER A 149 -5.60 -17.53 -4.78
CA SER A 149 -4.94 -18.81 -4.53
C SER A 149 -5.91 -19.87 -3.99
N PRO A 150 -6.11 -20.99 -4.71
CA PRO A 150 -6.96 -22.08 -4.23
C PRO A 150 -6.49 -22.69 -2.90
N ARG A 151 -5.17 -22.73 -2.68
CA ARG A 151 -4.58 -23.25 -1.44
C ARG A 151 -4.86 -22.33 -0.26
N MET A 152 -4.70 -21.02 -0.42
CA MET A 152 -5.03 -20.06 0.63
C MET A 152 -6.54 -20.05 0.91
N VAL A 153 -7.38 -20.08 -0.12
CA VAL A 153 -8.84 -20.21 0.02
C VAL A 153 -9.22 -21.44 0.85
N ALA A 154 -8.57 -22.58 0.65
CA ALA A 154 -8.85 -23.80 1.40
C ALA A 154 -8.46 -23.71 2.89
N LYS A 155 -7.56 -22.79 3.27
CA LYS A 155 -7.13 -22.59 4.67
C LYS A 155 -8.03 -21.66 5.47
N ILE A 156 -8.82 -20.83 4.80
CA ILE A 156 -9.55 -19.73 5.44
C ILE A 156 -11.05 -20.04 5.42
N PRO A 157 -11.76 -19.94 6.55
CA PRO A 157 -13.21 -20.08 6.56
C PRO A 157 -13.85 -19.12 5.53
N PRO A 158 -14.80 -19.59 4.70
CA PRO A 158 -15.40 -18.74 3.67
C PRO A 158 -16.04 -17.45 4.19
N ALA A 159 -16.64 -17.51 5.39
CA ALA A 159 -17.20 -16.34 6.06
C ALA A 159 -16.12 -15.28 6.37
N ASP A 160 -14.92 -15.70 6.78
CA ASP A 160 -13.82 -14.80 7.12
C ASP A 160 -13.19 -14.16 5.88
N LEU A 161 -13.21 -14.85 4.73
CA LEU A 161 -12.81 -14.27 3.43
C LEU A 161 -13.84 -13.27 2.90
N ARG A 162 -15.13 -13.56 3.06
CA ARG A 162 -16.24 -12.71 2.60
C ARG A 162 -16.32 -11.42 3.40
N LEU A 163 -16.22 -11.51 4.73
CA LEU A 163 -16.49 -10.40 5.63
C LEU A 163 -15.71 -9.11 5.28
N PRO A 164 -14.41 -9.14 4.96
CA PRO A 164 -13.66 -7.94 4.59
C PRO A 164 -13.73 -7.59 3.10
N ALA A 165 -14.31 -8.44 2.25
CA ALA A 165 -14.21 -8.35 0.80
C ALA A 165 -14.70 -7.00 0.25
N LEU A 166 -15.90 -6.57 0.66
CA LEU A 166 -16.49 -5.33 0.15
C LEU A 166 -15.71 -4.11 0.63
N GLY A 167 -15.24 -4.09 1.89
CA GLY A 167 -14.43 -2.99 2.42
C GLY A 167 -13.10 -2.83 1.69
N HIS A 168 -12.40 -3.93 1.44
CA HIS A 168 -11.15 -3.90 0.66
C HIS A 168 -11.35 -3.43 -0.79
N LEU A 169 -12.43 -3.90 -1.43
CA LEU A 169 -12.75 -3.52 -2.81
C LEU A 169 -13.17 -2.05 -2.91
N ASP A 170 -13.94 -1.55 -1.94
CA ASP A 170 -14.33 -0.15 -1.86
C ASP A 170 -13.11 0.76 -1.65
N ASP A 171 -12.16 0.37 -0.79
CA ASP A 171 -10.89 1.09 -0.61
C ASP A 171 -10.09 1.13 -1.93
N MET A 172 -9.89 -0.01 -2.59
CA MET A 172 -9.17 -0.04 -3.88
C MET A 172 -9.88 0.81 -4.94
N LEU A 173 -11.21 0.74 -5.03
CA LEU A 173 -11.98 1.56 -5.98
C LEU A 173 -11.85 3.06 -5.69
N ALA A 174 -11.92 3.48 -4.42
CA ALA A 174 -11.74 4.87 -4.03
C ALA A 174 -10.35 5.39 -4.43
N LEU A 175 -9.31 4.56 -4.25
CA LEU A 175 -7.96 4.89 -4.67
C LEU A 175 -7.86 5.03 -6.20
N PHE A 176 -8.29 4.02 -6.97
CA PHE A 176 -8.04 3.99 -8.41
C PHE A 176 -9.00 4.86 -9.24
N ARG A 177 -10.23 5.12 -8.76
CA ARG A 177 -11.14 6.07 -9.43
C ARG A 177 -10.58 7.48 -9.44
N THR A 178 -9.80 7.84 -8.43
CA THR A 178 -9.15 9.14 -8.33
C THR A 178 -7.73 9.13 -8.94
N ALA A 179 -7.22 7.98 -9.39
CA ALA A 179 -5.95 7.90 -10.09
C ALA A 179 -6.08 8.43 -11.52
N ARG A 180 -5.06 9.16 -11.97
CA ARG A 180 -4.97 9.77 -13.30
C ARG A 180 -3.62 9.39 -13.93
N SER A 181 -3.59 9.31 -15.25
CA SER A 181 -2.35 9.09 -16.01
C SER A 181 -2.33 9.95 -17.25
N LYS A 182 -1.18 10.57 -17.51
CA LYS A 182 -0.99 11.46 -18.66
C LYS A 182 -0.82 10.71 -19.98
N ASN A 183 -0.40 9.44 -19.93
CA ASN A 183 -0.23 8.62 -21.13
C ASN A 183 -1.43 7.67 -21.36
N ALA A 184 -1.69 7.32 -22.63
CA ALA A 184 -2.83 6.52 -23.01
C ALA A 184 -2.79 5.10 -22.43
N GLU A 185 -1.59 4.53 -22.29
CA GLU A 185 -1.39 3.19 -21.72
C GLU A 185 -1.79 3.14 -20.24
N GLY A 186 -1.36 4.11 -19.45
CA GLY A 186 -1.73 4.24 -18.04
C GLY A 186 -3.21 4.52 -17.84
N ARG A 187 -3.85 5.31 -18.72
CA ARG A 187 -5.31 5.48 -18.71
C ARG A 187 -6.03 4.16 -19.00
N ALA A 188 -5.59 3.42 -20.03
CA ALA A 188 -6.15 2.12 -20.37
C ALA A 188 -5.94 1.09 -19.24
N TYR A 189 -4.78 1.13 -18.60
CA TYR A 189 -4.46 0.32 -17.42
C TYR A 189 -5.45 0.58 -16.29
N PHE A 190 -5.63 1.85 -15.88
CA PHE A 190 -6.56 2.20 -14.79
C PHE A 190 -8.01 1.89 -15.15
N ALA A 191 -8.46 2.16 -16.37
CA ALA A 191 -9.82 1.83 -16.81
C ALA A 191 -10.07 0.31 -16.72
N THR A 192 -9.11 -0.50 -17.18
CA THR A 192 -9.19 -1.96 -17.10
C THR A 192 -9.20 -2.44 -15.64
N LEU A 193 -8.37 -1.86 -14.79
CA LEU A 193 -8.29 -2.20 -13.37
C LEU A 193 -9.61 -1.88 -12.64
N ILE A 194 -10.16 -0.69 -12.87
CA ILE A 194 -11.44 -0.26 -12.27
C ILE A 194 -12.56 -1.22 -12.68
N ASN A 195 -12.67 -1.55 -13.97
CA ASN A 195 -13.67 -2.51 -14.45
C ASN A 195 -13.54 -3.90 -13.78
N ARG A 196 -12.30 -4.37 -13.58
CA ARG A 196 -12.03 -5.64 -12.89
C ARG A 196 -12.41 -5.58 -11.42
N LEU A 197 -12.08 -4.49 -10.73
CA LEU A 197 -12.45 -4.28 -9.32
C LEU A 197 -13.98 -4.19 -9.15
N GLU A 198 -14.69 -3.49 -10.03
CA GLU A 198 -16.16 -3.43 -10.02
C GLU A 198 -16.80 -4.79 -10.26
N THR A 199 -16.25 -5.57 -11.21
CA THR A 199 -16.67 -6.94 -11.47
C THR A 199 -16.44 -7.82 -10.24
N LEU A 200 -15.25 -7.76 -9.64
CA LEU A 200 -14.93 -8.52 -8.43
C LEU A 200 -15.84 -8.15 -7.28
N ARG A 201 -16.12 -6.86 -7.08
CA ARG A 201 -17.05 -6.36 -6.07
C ARG A 201 -18.44 -6.92 -6.25
N ALA A 202 -18.99 -6.90 -7.47
CA ALA A 202 -20.31 -7.45 -7.75
C ALA A 202 -20.37 -8.97 -7.48
N LEU A 203 -19.32 -9.71 -7.87
CA LEU A 203 -19.22 -11.15 -7.60
C LEU A 203 -19.11 -11.45 -6.10
N CYS A 204 -18.29 -10.69 -5.38
CA CYS A 204 -18.17 -10.79 -3.93
C CYS A 204 -19.51 -10.44 -3.26
N GLU A 205 -20.21 -9.40 -3.69
CA GLU A 205 -21.52 -9.03 -3.14
C GLU A 205 -22.53 -10.19 -3.24
N ALA A 206 -22.58 -10.87 -4.39
CA ALA A 206 -23.44 -12.02 -4.65
C ALA A 206 -23.03 -13.33 -3.94
N TRP A 207 -21.76 -13.49 -3.57
CA TRP A 207 -21.26 -14.70 -2.93
C TRP A 207 -21.59 -14.72 -1.43
N ASP A 208 -22.55 -15.54 -0.98
CA ASP A 208 -23.07 -15.47 0.40
C ASP A 208 -22.08 -15.85 1.52
N GLY A 209 -20.92 -16.43 1.19
CA GLY A 209 -19.89 -16.82 2.16
C GLY A 209 -20.20 -18.09 2.94
N SER A 210 -21.22 -18.86 2.55
CA SER A 210 -21.54 -20.16 3.14
C SER A 210 -20.58 -21.26 2.68
N GLU A 211 -20.11 -21.16 1.43
CA GLU A 211 -19.17 -22.07 0.78
C GLU A 211 -17.95 -21.31 0.24
N ALA A 212 -16.94 -22.07 -0.20
CA ALA A 212 -15.76 -21.51 -0.84
C ALA A 212 -16.13 -20.53 -1.98
N PRO A 213 -15.33 -19.47 -2.19
CA PRO A 213 -15.61 -18.48 -3.23
C PRO A 213 -15.72 -19.14 -4.60
N PRO A 214 -16.75 -18.79 -5.40
CA PRO A 214 -16.92 -19.29 -6.75
C PRO A 214 -15.64 -19.16 -7.58
N ALA A 215 -15.37 -20.09 -8.50
CA ALA A 215 -14.18 -20.05 -9.35
C ALA A 215 -14.01 -18.68 -10.05
N ARG A 216 -15.12 -18.08 -10.47
CA ARG A 216 -15.11 -16.76 -11.11
C ARG A 216 -14.63 -15.63 -10.19
N VAL A 217 -14.91 -15.69 -8.88
CA VAL A 217 -14.37 -14.75 -7.88
C VAL A 217 -12.85 -14.87 -7.84
N GLN A 218 -12.32 -16.10 -7.77
CA GLN A 218 -10.88 -16.35 -7.69
C GLN A 218 -10.16 -15.92 -8.98
N GLU A 219 -10.75 -16.20 -10.16
CA GLU A 219 -10.23 -15.77 -11.46
C GLU A 219 -10.09 -14.25 -11.56
N VAL A 220 -11.13 -13.51 -11.16
CA VAL A 220 -11.10 -12.04 -11.24
C VAL A 220 -10.16 -11.46 -10.19
N ALA A 221 -10.12 -12.03 -8.98
CA ALA A 221 -9.15 -11.64 -7.95
C ALA A 221 -7.70 -11.83 -8.43
N ARG A 222 -7.40 -12.96 -9.07
CA ARG A 222 -6.09 -13.22 -9.69
C ARG A 222 -5.76 -12.19 -10.77
N ALA A 223 -6.72 -11.91 -11.64
CA ALA A 223 -6.59 -10.89 -12.68
C ALA A 223 -6.33 -9.47 -12.14
N VAL A 224 -6.92 -9.11 -10.99
CA VAL A 224 -6.66 -7.84 -10.28
C VAL A 224 -5.26 -7.85 -9.68
N HIS A 225 -4.92 -8.90 -8.92
CA HIS A 225 -3.63 -8.97 -8.22
C HIS A 225 -2.44 -8.99 -9.19
N MET A 226 -2.52 -9.80 -10.27
CA MET A 226 -1.49 -9.84 -11.31
C MET A 226 -1.28 -8.47 -11.94
N GLN A 227 -2.36 -7.74 -12.24
CA GLN A 227 -2.26 -6.41 -12.82
C GLN A 227 -1.58 -5.41 -11.86
N LEU A 228 -1.89 -5.47 -10.56
CA LEU A 228 -1.33 -4.59 -9.53
C LEU A 228 0.13 -4.89 -9.19
N GLN A 229 0.54 -6.16 -9.25
CA GLN A 229 1.92 -6.58 -8.99
C GLN A 229 2.81 -6.62 -10.25
N HIS A 230 2.24 -6.33 -11.43
CA HIS A 230 2.88 -6.58 -12.71
C HIS A 230 3.36 -8.05 -12.87
N ALA A 231 2.70 -8.98 -12.19
CA ALA A 231 3.02 -10.39 -12.24
C ALA A 231 2.52 -10.99 -13.56
N SER A 232 3.32 -11.87 -14.15
CA SER A 232 3.07 -12.44 -15.47
C SER A 232 2.81 -13.95 -15.46
N ASP A 233 3.13 -14.66 -14.37
CA ASP A 233 2.89 -16.11 -14.24
C ASP A 233 1.70 -16.40 -13.30
N PRO A 234 0.57 -16.92 -13.82
CA PRO A 234 -0.56 -17.29 -12.97
C PRO A 234 -0.31 -18.52 -12.10
N ARG A 235 0.75 -19.30 -12.34
CA ARG A 235 1.07 -20.52 -11.56
C ARG A 235 1.57 -20.20 -10.15
N GLU A 236 2.13 -19.01 -9.93
CA GLU A 236 2.58 -18.56 -8.61
C GLU A 236 1.45 -18.60 -7.57
N TYR A 237 0.19 -18.38 -7.99
CA TYR A 237 -0.97 -18.44 -7.11
C TYR A 237 -1.41 -19.86 -6.77
N ASP A 238 -1.18 -20.81 -7.68
CA ASP A 238 -1.50 -22.22 -7.46
C ASP A 238 -0.48 -22.85 -6.50
N GLU A 239 0.75 -22.32 -6.48
CA GLU A 239 1.84 -22.72 -5.59
C GLU A 239 1.85 -21.99 -4.24
N LEU A 240 1.24 -20.80 -4.16
CA LEU A 240 1.17 -19.99 -2.94
C LEU A 240 0.60 -20.79 -1.77
N ASP A 241 1.39 -20.93 -0.72
CA ASP A 241 1.07 -21.76 0.44
C ASP A 241 1.74 -21.20 1.70
N GLU A 242 1.15 -20.16 2.29
CA GLU A 242 1.68 -19.46 3.46
C GLU A 242 0.77 -19.58 4.69
N ASP A 243 1.29 -19.23 5.87
CA ASP A 243 0.49 -19.10 7.09
C ASP A 243 -0.46 -17.90 6.93
N VAL A 244 -1.74 -18.09 7.26
CA VAL A 244 -2.75 -17.03 7.18
C VAL A 244 -2.48 -16.00 8.28
N ASP A 245 -2.19 -14.76 7.91
CA ASP A 245 -2.14 -13.64 8.85
C ASP A 245 -3.55 -13.04 9.02
N PRO A 246 -4.13 -13.06 10.23
CA PRO A 246 -5.46 -12.51 10.50
C PRO A 246 -5.60 -11.03 10.13
N VAL A 247 -4.51 -10.25 10.08
CA VAL A 247 -4.57 -8.83 9.74
C VAL A 247 -5.20 -8.60 8.35
N TYR A 248 -4.98 -9.52 7.41
CA TYR A 248 -5.50 -9.46 6.04
C TYR A 248 -6.96 -9.91 5.92
N LEU A 249 -7.55 -10.42 7.01
CA LEU A 249 -8.95 -10.82 7.08
C LEU A 249 -9.80 -9.79 7.86
N THR A 250 -9.18 -8.73 8.37
CA THR A 250 -9.90 -7.68 9.10
C THR A 250 -10.45 -6.62 8.14
N ILE A 251 -11.70 -6.22 8.37
CA ILE A 251 -12.28 -5.06 7.68
C ILE A 251 -11.42 -3.84 8.05
N PRO A 252 -10.93 -3.06 7.07
CA PRO A 252 -10.34 -1.76 7.37
C PRO A 252 -11.40 -0.95 8.11
N LYS A 253 -11.16 -0.59 9.37
CA LYS A 253 -12.07 0.30 10.11
C LYS A 253 -11.98 1.70 9.50
N GLY A 254 -12.70 1.91 8.39
CA GLY A 254 -13.10 3.22 7.92
C GLY A 254 -14.07 3.79 8.95
N ARG A 255 -13.80 5.03 9.40
CA ARG A 255 -14.55 5.76 10.42
C ARG A 255 -16.04 5.44 10.37
N SER A 256 -16.57 4.86 11.44
CA SER A 256 -17.99 5.00 11.76
C SER A 256 -18.31 6.49 11.81
N ALA A 257 -19.38 6.89 11.11
CA ALA A 257 -19.92 8.24 11.15
C ALA A 257 -20.19 8.72 12.59
#